data_AF-A0A976PGV5-F1
#
_entry.id   AF-A0A976PGV5-F1
#
_cell.length_a   1.000
_cell.length_b   1.000
_cell.length_c   1.000
_cell.angle_alpha   90.00
_cell.angle_beta   90.00
_cell.angle_gamma   90.00
#
_symmetry.space_group_name_H-M   'P 1'
#
loop_
_entity.id
_entity.type
_entity.pdbx_description
1 polymer ?
#
loop_
_entity_poly.entity_id
_entity_poly.type
_entity_poly.pdbx_seq_one_letter_code
_entity_poly.pdbx_strand_id
1 'polypeptide(L)'
;MTDNQENTKDETFFKICNSVMKMEVAKGHLEWRLSDIAKDADVTRSLIYYYFGKEKDLILEEAFRYMIDLFYNLERKNSMNIIDRLNFVLGNLKTMPWVFVLFYLQKDADNKIGELIRNAEARLLEIFQEDYPELDETAFKKLYVLQLGCVAHKGLSEQDVAGIFMNELQRLQSPQA
;
A
#
# COMPACT_ATOMS: atom_id res chain seq x y z
N MET A 1 11.11 -25.28 12.08
CA MET A 1 9.78 -25.77 11.63
C MET A 1 8.69 -24.70 11.74
N THR A 2 8.89 -23.63 12.54
CA THR A 2 7.99 -22.48 12.72
C THR A 2 8.01 -21.49 11.54
N ASP A 3 9.18 -21.19 10.95
CA ASP A 3 9.30 -20.22 9.83
C ASP A 3 8.45 -20.56 8.59
N ASN A 4 8.32 -21.84 8.25
CA ASN A 4 7.56 -22.23 7.06
C ASN A 4 6.04 -22.04 7.23
N GLN A 5 5.53 -22.12 8.46
CA GLN A 5 4.09 -22.00 8.71
C GLN A 5 3.64 -20.54 8.76
N GLU A 6 4.44 -19.64 9.35
CA GLU A 6 4.16 -18.19 9.31
C GLU A 6 4.22 -17.64 7.89
N ASN A 7 5.27 -17.97 7.12
CA ASN A 7 5.37 -17.56 5.71
C ASN A 7 4.18 -18.04 4.87
N THR A 8 3.71 -19.28 5.07
CA THR A 8 2.55 -19.81 4.31
C THR A 8 1.25 -19.09 4.69
N LYS A 9 1.09 -18.71 5.96
CA LYS A 9 -0.10 -17.96 6.42
C LYS A 9 -0.11 -16.56 5.83
N ASP A 10 1.02 -15.87 5.84
CA ASP A 10 1.15 -14.53 5.29
C ASP A 10 0.95 -14.52 3.77
N GLU A 11 1.48 -15.51 3.06
CA GLU A 11 1.24 -15.69 1.62
C GLU A 11 -0.24 -15.92 1.30
N THR A 12 -0.94 -16.73 2.10
CA THR A 12 -2.37 -17.00 1.91
C THR A 12 -3.19 -15.75 2.17
N PHE A 13 -2.88 -15.05 3.25
CA PHE A 13 -3.53 -13.79 3.62
C PHE A 13 -3.35 -12.74 2.51
N PHE A 14 -2.12 -12.58 2.01
CA PHE A 14 -1.79 -11.72 0.87
C PHE A 14 -2.62 -12.06 -0.38
N LYS A 15 -2.70 -13.34 -0.76
CA LYS A 15 -3.47 -13.78 -1.94
C LYS A 15 -4.94 -13.41 -1.82
N ILE A 16 -5.53 -13.61 -0.64
CA ILE A 16 -6.93 -13.26 -0.39
C ILE A 16 -7.13 -11.74 -0.48
N CYS A 17 -6.29 -10.94 0.20
CA CYS A 17 -6.36 -9.49 0.13
C CYS A 17 -6.22 -8.96 -1.30
N ASN A 18 -5.24 -9.43 -2.06
CA ASN A 18 -5.05 -9.03 -3.45
C ASN A 18 -6.27 -9.38 -4.32
N SER A 19 -6.86 -10.56 -4.11
CA SER A 19 -8.07 -10.97 -4.82
C SER A 19 -9.28 -10.11 -4.48
N VAL A 20 -9.46 -9.74 -3.19
CA VAL A 20 -10.51 -8.81 -2.74
C VAL A 20 -10.39 -7.48 -3.48
N MET A 21 -9.18 -6.91 -3.54
CA MET A 21 -8.93 -5.64 -4.21
C MET A 21 -9.20 -5.70 -5.71
N LYS A 22 -8.73 -6.77 -6.35
CA LYS A 22 -9.01 -7.02 -7.77
C LYS A 22 -10.51 -7.10 -8.04
N MET A 23 -11.25 -7.81 -7.21
CA MET A 23 -12.69 -7.97 -7.39
C MET A 23 -13.46 -6.70 -7.06
N GLU A 24 -13.02 -5.91 -6.09
CA GLU A 24 -13.59 -4.60 -5.76
C GLU A 24 -13.49 -3.65 -6.95
N VAL A 25 -12.35 -3.63 -7.65
CA VAL A 25 -12.19 -2.86 -8.90
C VAL A 25 -13.02 -3.46 -10.04
N ALA A 26 -13.00 -4.78 -10.21
CA ALA A 26 -13.60 -5.42 -11.38
C ALA A 26 -15.13 -5.48 -11.34
N LYS A 27 -15.72 -5.61 -10.16
CA LYS A 27 -17.17 -5.81 -9.98
C LYS A 27 -17.87 -4.62 -9.33
N GLY A 28 -17.12 -3.75 -8.66
CA GLY A 28 -17.68 -2.65 -7.88
C GLY A 28 -17.85 -2.98 -6.41
N HIS A 29 -18.18 -1.95 -5.64
CA HIS A 29 -18.13 -1.97 -4.19
C HIS A 29 -19.01 -3.06 -3.60
N LEU A 30 -18.38 -4.06 -2.96
CA LEU A 30 -19.08 -5.20 -2.36
C LEU A 30 -20.05 -5.91 -3.33
N GLU A 31 -19.77 -5.94 -4.64
CA GLU A 31 -20.58 -6.70 -5.61
C GLU A 31 -19.99 -8.08 -5.93
N TRP A 32 -18.83 -8.39 -5.38
CA TRP A 32 -18.15 -9.69 -5.52
C TRP A 32 -18.70 -10.76 -4.58
N ARG A 33 -18.50 -12.04 -4.92
CA ARG A 33 -18.88 -13.18 -4.08
C ARG A 33 -17.63 -13.80 -3.50
N LEU A 34 -17.75 -14.41 -2.33
CA LEU A 34 -16.66 -15.18 -1.72
C LEU A 34 -16.16 -16.33 -2.62
N SER A 35 -17.02 -16.85 -3.49
CA SER A 35 -16.61 -17.83 -4.50
C SER A 35 -15.69 -17.23 -5.57
N ASP A 36 -15.82 -15.94 -5.88
CA ASP A 36 -14.94 -15.25 -6.81
C ASP A 36 -13.54 -15.13 -6.18
N ILE A 37 -13.49 -14.66 -4.93
CA ILE A 37 -12.25 -14.52 -4.14
C ILE A 37 -11.55 -15.87 -3.98
N ALA A 38 -12.29 -16.90 -3.56
CA ALA A 38 -11.76 -18.25 -3.38
C ALA A 38 -11.14 -18.80 -4.66
N LYS A 39 -11.83 -18.63 -5.79
CA LYS A 39 -11.36 -19.10 -7.09
C LYS A 39 -10.12 -18.34 -7.57
N ASP A 40 -10.09 -17.03 -7.40
CA ASP A 40 -9.01 -16.17 -7.91
C ASP A 40 -7.75 -16.24 -7.03
N ALA A 41 -7.90 -16.36 -5.71
CA ALA A 41 -6.80 -16.54 -4.76
C ALA A 41 -6.31 -18.00 -4.64
N ASP A 42 -6.97 -18.95 -5.33
CA ASP A 42 -6.72 -20.40 -5.24
C ASP A 42 -6.80 -20.95 -3.80
N VAL A 43 -7.89 -20.62 -3.11
CA VAL A 43 -8.15 -21.04 -1.72
C VAL A 43 -9.58 -21.55 -1.55
N THR A 44 -9.85 -22.23 -0.42
CA THR A 44 -11.23 -22.60 -0.07
C THR A 44 -11.96 -21.44 0.59
N ARG A 45 -13.30 -21.38 0.43
CA ARG A 45 -14.15 -20.41 1.17
C ARG A 45 -13.98 -20.53 2.68
N SER A 46 -13.81 -21.75 3.19
CA SER A 46 -13.57 -22.00 4.61
C SER A 46 -12.30 -21.32 5.12
N LEU A 47 -11.26 -21.24 4.27
CA LEU A 47 -10.02 -20.54 4.62
C LEU A 47 -10.22 -19.03 4.70
N ILE A 48 -11.00 -18.45 3.78
CA ILE A 48 -11.38 -17.04 3.86
C ILE A 48 -12.15 -16.76 5.16
N TYR A 49 -13.11 -17.62 5.51
CA TYR A 49 -13.87 -17.50 6.76
C TYR A 49 -13.00 -17.60 8.01
N TYR A 50 -11.96 -18.44 7.97
CA TYR A 50 -11.02 -18.59 9.08
C TYR A 50 -10.22 -17.31 9.33
N TYR A 51 -9.76 -16.64 8.27
CA TYR A 51 -8.95 -15.42 8.41
C TYR A 51 -9.77 -14.15 8.64
N PHE A 52 -10.90 -14.01 7.94
CA PHE A 52 -11.61 -12.72 7.85
C PHE A 52 -13.06 -12.78 8.31
N GLY A 53 -13.58 -13.95 8.66
CA GLY A 53 -15.01 -14.13 8.92
C GLY A 53 -15.85 -14.04 7.64
N LYS A 54 -17.15 -13.77 7.79
CA LYS A 54 -18.15 -13.88 6.71
C LYS A 54 -18.62 -12.53 6.14
N GLU A 55 -18.38 -11.46 6.88
CA GLU A 55 -18.89 -10.12 6.58
C GLU A 55 -17.99 -9.45 5.55
N LYS A 56 -18.57 -9.07 4.40
CA LYS A 56 -17.78 -8.63 3.24
C LYS A 56 -17.14 -7.27 3.44
N ASP A 57 -17.82 -6.40 4.16
CA ASP A 57 -17.33 -5.10 4.62
C ASP A 57 -16.10 -5.28 5.53
N LEU A 58 -16.13 -6.21 6.49
CA LEU A 58 -14.95 -6.51 7.32
C LEU A 58 -13.80 -7.10 6.50
N ILE A 59 -14.10 -8.03 5.58
CA ILE A 59 -13.08 -8.57 4.65
C ILE A 59 -12.42 -7.45 3.84
N LEU A 60 -13.24 -6.54 3.30
CA LEU A 60 -12.76 -5.42 2.51
C LEU A 60 -11.89 -4.48 3.35
N GLU A 61 -12.36 -4.14 4.55
CA GLU A 61 -11.62 -3.28 5.49
C GLU A 61 -10.26 -3.88 5.86
N GLU A 62 -10.21 -5.16 6.24
CA GLU A 62 -8.96 -5.85 6.58
C GLU A 62 -7.99 -5.89 5.39
N ALA A 63 -8.52 -6.13 4.19
CA ALA A 63 -7.70 -6.05 3.00
C ALA A 63 -7.16 -4.62 2.77
N PHE A 64 -7.95 -3.57 3.04
CA PHE A 64 -7.47 -2.18 2.98
C PHE A 64 -6.43 -1.86 4.05
N ARG A 65 -6.59 -2.36 5.28
CA ARG A 65 -5.59 -2.21 6.35
C ARG A 65 -4.28 -2.87 5.96
N TYR A 66 -4.34 -4.08 5.43
CA TYR A 66 -3.16 -4.80 4.93
C TYR A 66 -2.46 -4.02 3.82
N MET A 67 -3.21 -3.45 2.88
CA MET A 67 -2.64 -2.57 1.86
C MET A 67 -1.96 -1.36 2.50
N ILE A 68 -2.66 -0.61 3.36
CA ILE A 68 -2.11 0.57 4.04
C ILE A 68 -0.77 0.25 4.72
N ASP A 69 -0.67 -0.89 5.41
CA ASP A 69 0.59 -1.33 6.02
C ASP A 69 1.68 -1.61 4.95
N LEU A 70 1.34 -2.33 3.89
CA LEU A 70 2.25 -2.62 2.77
C LEU A 70 2.73 -1.36 2.04
N PHE A 71 1.88 -0.36 1.89
CA PHE A 71 2.14 0.87 1.16
C PHE A 71 2.91 1.90 1.97
N TYR A 72 2.60 2.00 3.26
CA TYR A 72 3.12 3.07 4.07
C TYR A 72 4.15 2.60 5.10
N ASN A 73 4.24 1.29 5.39
CA ASN A 73 5.12 0.70 6.41
C ASN A 73 4.99 1.45 7.75
N LEU A 74 3.76 1.76 8.15
CA LEU A 74 3.48 2.65 9.29
C LEU A 74 3.99 2.09 10.62
N GLU A 75 4.05 0.77 10.73
CA GLU A 75 4.54 0.08 11.93
C GLU A 75 6.07 0.05 12.03
N ARG A 76 6.80 0.59 11.03
CA ARG A 76 8.27 0.61 10.98
C ARG A 76 8.91 -0.77 11.22
N LYS A 77 8.20 -1.86 10.91
CA LYS A 77 8.64 -3.26 11.07
C LYS A 77 10.00 -3.50 10.39
N ASN A 78 10.22 -2.81 9.27
CA ASN A 78 11.49 -2.72 8.60
C ASN A 78 11.99 -1.27 8.67
N SER A 79 13.15 -1.04 9.29
CA SER A 79 13.84 0.24 9.16
C SER A 79 14.30 0.38 7.72
N MET A 80 13.67 1.27 6.97
CA MET A 80 13.96 1.53 5.57
C MET A 80 14.22 3.02 5.40
N ASN A 81 15.31 3.37 4.72
CA ASN A 81 15.45 4.73 4.22
C ASN A 81 14.38 5.01 3.13
N ILE A 82 14.21 6.27 2.76
CA ILE A 82 13.20 6.67 1.78
C ILE A 82 13.28 5.89 0.46
N ILE A 83 14.48 5.57 -0.03
CA ILE A 83 14.67 4.88 -1.32
C ILE A 83 14.29 3.40 -1.23
N ASP A 84 14.73 2.73 -0.18
CA ASP A 84 14.37 1.33 0.06
C ASP A 84 12.86 1.19 0.22
N ARG A 85 12.23 2.11 0.96
CA ARG A 85 10.78 2.18 1.09
C ARG A 85 10.10 2.35 -0.28
N LEU A 86 10.61 3.22 -1.14
CA LEU A 86 10.02 3.45 -2.46
C LEU A 86 10.13 2.24 -3.38
N ASN A 87 11.31 1.61 -3.42
CA ASN A 87 11.51 0.38 -4.19
C ASN A 87 10.59 -0.74 -3.67
N PHE A 88 10.43 -0.85 -2.35
CA PHE A 88 9.50 -1.78 -1.73
C PHE A 88 8.05 -1.53 -2.19
N VAL A 89 7.58 -0.29 -2.08
CA VAL A 89 6.20 0.09 -2.48
C VAL A 89 5.97 -0.16 -3.97
N LEU A 90 6.91 0.24 -4.84
CA LEU A 90 6.80 0.02 -6.28
C LEU A 90 6.84 -1.46 -6.65
N GLY A 91 7.66 -2.26 -5.97
CA GLY A 91 7.69 -3.71 -6.11
C GLY A 91 6.32 -4.33 -5.80
N ASN A 92 5.72 -3.93 -4.68
CA ASN A 92 4.39 -4.41 -4.27
C ASN A 92 3.27 -3.95 -5.23
N LEU A 93 3.35 -2.75 -5.80
CA LEU A 93 2.36 -2.28 -6.78
C LEU A 93 2.40 -3.05 -8.10
N LYS A 94 3.58 -3.51 -8.52
CA LYS A 94 3.68 -4.37 -9.71
C LYS A 94 2.90 -5.68 -9.52
N THR A 95 2.81 -6.18 -8.29
CA THR A 95 2.06 -7.41 -7.97
C THR A 95 0.59 -7.15 -7.64
N MET A 96 0.25 -5.91 -7.26
CA MET A 96 -1.11 -5.47 -6.92
C MET A 96 -1.49 -4.14 -7.59
N PRO A 97 -1.65 -4.08 -8.93
CA PRO A 97 -1.91 -2.81 -9.63
C PRO A 97 -3.27 -2.18 -9.28
N TRP A 98 -4.24 -2.98 -8.83
CA TRP A 98 -5.58 -2.54 -8.43
C TRP A 98 -5.56 -1.59 -7.23
N VAL A 99 -4.52 -1.68 -6.39
CA VAL A 99 -4.45 -0.88 -5.16
C VAL A 99 -4.36 0.60 -5.48
N PHE A 100 -3.56 0.97 -6.48
CA PHE A 100 -3.43 2.37 -6.88
C PHE A 100 -4.77 2.94 -7.36
N VAL A 101 -5.55 2.15 -8.09
CA VAL A 101 -6.89 2.52 -8.54
C VAL A 101 -7.82 2.74 -7.35
N LEU A 102 -7.86 1.79 -6.40
CA LEU A 102 -8.71 1.89 -5.23
C LEU A 102 -8.32 3.03 -4.29
N PHE A 103 -7.02 3.25 -4.09
CA PHE A 103 -6.51 4.40 -3.36
C PHE A 103 -7.04 5.70 -3.97
N TYR A 104 -6.91 5.88 -5.29
CA TYR A 104 -7.38 7.07 -5.98
C TYR A 104 -8.89 7.27 -5.83
N LEU A 105 -9.68 6.19 -5.93
CA LEU A 105 -11.13 6.24 -5.80
C LEU A 105 -11.62 6.51 -4.37
N GLN A 106 -10.89 6.01 -3.36
CA GLN A 106 -11.36 6.01 -1.96
C GLN A 106 -10.76 7.12 -1.10
N LYS A 107 -9.59 7.68 -1.43
CA LYS A 107 -8.87 8.62 -0.54
C LYS A 107 -9.71 9.84 -0.11
N ASP A 108 -10.58 10.33 -0.98
CA ASP A 108 -11.44 11.49 -0.72
C ASP A 108 -12.90 11.09 -0.41
N ALA A 109 -13.19 9.79 -0.35
CA ALA A 109 -14.53 9.31 -0.06
C ALA A 109 -14.88 9.55 1.42
N ASP A 110 -16.14 9.94 1.66
CA ASP A 110 -16.71 10.09 3.01
C ASP A 110 -17.23 8.74 3.51
N ASN A 111 -16.29 7.81 3.73
CA ASN A 111 -16.55 6.49 4.26
C ASN A 111 -15.36 6.01 5.10
N LYS A 112 -15.54 4.86 5.77
CA LYS A 112 -14.52 4.26 6.65
C LYS A 112 -13.19 3.98 5.95
N ILE A 113 -13.22 3.61 4.67
CA ILE A 113 -12.00 3.31 3.91
C ILE A 113 -11.24 4.59 3.57
N GLY A 114 -11.95 5.64 3.13
CA GLY A 114 -11.35 6.95 2.90
C GLY A 114 -10.75 7.53 4.18
N GLU A 115 -11.43 7.36 5.32
CA GLU A 115 -10.88 7.73 6.63
C GLU A 115 -9.60 6.96 6.96
N LEU A 116 -9.57 5.64 6.73
CA LEU A 116 -8.37 4.82 6.92
C LEU A 116 -7.18 5.32 6.10
N ILE A 117 -7.41 5.66 4.82
CA ILE A 117 -6.36 6.17 3.93
C ILE A 117 -5.84 7.53 4.43
N ARG A 118 -6.73 8.47 4.75
CA ARG A 118 -6.31 9.81 5.22
C ARG A 118 -5.54 9.74 6.55
N ASN A 119 -5.98 8.88 7.46
CA ASN A 119 -5.26 8.66 8.73
C ASN A 119 -3.88 8.05 8.49
N ALA A 120 -3.77 7.14 7.52
CA ALA A 120 -2.48 6.57 7.13
C ALA A 120 -1.53 7.60 6.50
N GLU A 121 -2.04 8.48 5.62
CA GLU A 121 -1.26 9.58 5.04
C GLU A 121 -0.78 10.58 6.11
N ALA A 122 -1.64 10.92 7.07
CA ALA A 122 -1.26 11.78 8.20
C ALA A 122 -0.15 11.13 9.04
N ARG A 123 -0.29 9.84 9.36
CA ARG A 123 0.75 9.11 10.11
C ARG A 123 2.06 9.00 9.32
N LEU A 124 1.98 8.85 7.99
CA LEU A 124 3.16 8.85 7.15
C LEU A 124 3.90 10.18 7.20
N LEU A 125 3.19 11.31 7.21
CA LEU A 125 3.79 12.63 7.36
C LEU A 125 4.53 12.76 8.70
N GLU A 126 3.94 12.29 9.80
CA GLU A 126 4.60 12.30 11.11
C GLU A 126 5.89 11.48 11.10
N ILE A 127 5.83 10.26 10.55
CA ILE A 127 7.01 9.38 10.39
C ILE A 127 8.10 10.09 9.57
N PHE A 128 7.70 10.78 8.51
CA PHE A 128 8.63 11.48 7.65
C PHE A 128 9.30 12.66 8.36
N GLN A 129 8.55 13.43 9.16
CA GLN A 129 9.08 14.51 9.99
C GLN A 129 10.00 14.01 11.10
N GLU A 130 9.73 12.82 11.66
CA GLU A 130 10.62 12.15 12.61
C GLU A 130 11.96 11.75 11.95
N ASP A 131 11.90 11.21 10.72
CA ASP A 131 13.07 10.68 10.00
C ASP A 131 13.90 11.77 9.32
N TYR A 132 13.28 12.88 8.93
CA TYR A 132 13.87 14.01 8.21
C TYR A 132 13.41 15.34 8.82
N PRO A 133 13.81 15.67 10.06
CA PRO A 133 13.35 16.85 10.79
C PRO A 133 13.75 18.18 10.14
N GLU A 134 14.72 18.16 9.23
CA GLU A 134 15.13 19.32 8.42
C GLU A 134 14.15 19.65 7.30
N LEU A 135 13.26 18.72 6.94
CA LEU A 135 12.31 18.88 5.84
C LEU A 135 10.97 19.39 6.35
N ASP A 136 10.44 20.41 5.69
CA ASP A 136 9.11 20.93 5.99
C ASP A 136 7.99 20.10 5.34
N GLU A 137 6.74 20.41 5.68
CA GLU A 137 5.58 19.73 5.11
C GLU A 137 5.51 19.87 3.58
N THR A 138 6.03 20.97 3.02
CA THR A 138 6.08 21.19 1.57
C THR A 138 7.03 20.20 0.90
N ALA A 139 8.20 19.97 1.48
CA ALA A 139 9.17 18.98 1.04
C ALA A 139 8.57 17.56 1.07
N PHE A 140 7.86 17.20 2.15
CA PHE A 140 7.13 15.95 2.20
C PHE A 140 6.11 15.83 1.06
N LYS A 141 5.26 16.84 0.85
CA LYS A 141 4.25 16.82 -0.22
C LYS A 141 4.88 16.64 -1.60
N LYS A 142 6.03 17.28 -1.86
CA LYS A 142 6.78 17.08 -3.12
C LYS A 142 7.22 15.63 -3.28
N LEU A 143 7.84 15.05 -2.26
CA LEU A 143 8.29 13.65 -2.29
C LEU A 143 7.11 12.68 -2.42
N TYR A 144 6.00 12.97 -1.76
CA TYR A 144 4.79 12.16 -1.84
C TYR A 144 4.16 12.20 -3.24
N VAL A 145 4.06 13.38 -3.86
CA VAL A 145 3.58 13.52 -5.24
C VAL A 145 4.52 12.81 -6.22
N LEU A 146 5.83 12.94 -6.04
CA LEU A 146 6.81 12.20 -6.83
C LEU A 146 6.63 10.68 -6.67
N GLN A 147 6.33 10.20 -5.46
CA GLN A 147 6.07 8.77 -5.21
C GLN A 147 4.87 8.32 -6.02
N LEU A 148 3.75 9.02 -5.92
CA LEU A 148 2.54 8.71 -6.69
C LEU A 148 2.79 8.78 -8.20
N GLY A 149 3.61 9.74 -8.66
CA GLY A 149 4.02 9.84 -10.06
C GLY A 149 4.84 8.64 -10.54
N CYS A 150 5.80 8.18 -9.74
CA CYS A 150 6.59 6.98 -10.04
C CYS A 150 5.73 5.71 -10.09
N VAL A 151 4.71 5.63 -9.21
CA VAL A 151 3.73 4.54 -9.21
C VAL A 151 2.90 4.53 -10.49
N ALA A 152 2.44 5.70 -10.93
CA ALA A 152 1.59 5.82 -12.12
C ALA A 152 2.37 5.65 -13.44
N HIS A 153 3.67 5.96 -13.46
CA HIS A 153 4.46 5.93 -14.67
C HIS A 153 4.90 4.50 -15.05
N LYS A 154 4.34 3.98 -16.14
CA LYS A 154 4.75 2.68 -16.69
C LYS A 154 6.16 2.77 -17.28
N GLY A 155 7.09 1.94 -16.78
CA GLY A 155 8.40 1.73 -17.40
C GLY A 155 9.60 2.40 -16.72
N LEU A 156 9.42 2.99 -15.53
CA LEU A 156 10.57 3.39 -14.72
C LEU A 156 11.27 2.14 -14.16
N SER A 157 12.58 2.06 -14.37
CA SER A 157 13.42 1.09 -13.67
C SER A 157 13.61 1.50 -12.21
N GLU A 158 14.06 0.57 -11.37
CA GLU A 158 14.44 0.88 -9.98
C GLU A 158 15.56 1.93 -9.93
N GLN A 159 16.46 1.93 -10.92
CA GLN A 159 17.52 2.93 -11.05
C GLN A 159 16.97 4.32 -11.38
N ASP A 160 15.97 4.41 -12.27
CA ASP A 160 15.33 5.70 -12.60
C ASP A 160 14.66 6.31 -11.38
N VAL A 161 13.92 5.50 -10.61
CA VAL A 161 13.24 5.94 -9.39
C VAL A 161 14.25 6.40 -8.35
N ALA A 162 15.28 5.58 -8.08
CA ALA A 162 16.32 5.95 -7.13
C ALA A 162 17.01 7.26 -7.52
N GLY A 163 17.30 7.46 -8.81
CA GLY A 163 17.89 8.69 -9.34
C GLY A 163 16.99 9.91 -9.16
N ILE A 164 15.70 9.81 -9.49
CA ILE A 164 14.71 10.90 -9.32
C ILE A 164 14.67 11.36 -7.86
N PHE A 165 14.57 10.40 -6.93
CA PHE A 165 14.43 10.71 -5.50
C PHE A 165 15.72 11.19 -4.86
N MET A 166 16.88 10.59 -5.18
CA MET A 166 18.17 11.07 -4.68
C MET A 166 18.41 12.52 -5.09
N ASN A 167 18.15 12.85 -6.36
CA ASN A 167 18.33 14.20 -6.88
C ASN A 167 17.41 15.21 -6.17
N GLU A 168 16.15 14.84 -5.92
CA GLU A 168 15.22 15.74 -5.24
C GLU A 168 15.55 15.88 -3.75
N LEU A 169 15.89 14.78 -3.06
CA LEU A 169 16.27 14.83 -1.65
C LEU A 169 17.51 15.71 -1.44
N GLN A 170 18.53 15.57 -2.29
CA GLN A 170 19.71 16.43 -2.25
C GLN A 170 19.36 17.91 -2.46
N ARG A 171 18.42 18.24 -3.35
CA ARG A 171 17.95 19.62 -3.55
C ARG A 171 17.19 20.16 -2.34
N LEU A 172 16.37 19.33 -1.71
CA LEU A 172 15.59 19.72 -0.54
C LEU A 172 16.47 19.91 0.70
N GLN A 173 17.57 19.16 0.81
CA GLN A 173 18.54 19.27 1.91
C GLN A 173 19.64 20.32 1.66
N SER A 174 19.82 20.78 0.42
CA SER A 174 20.77 21.84 0.12
C SER A 174 20.17 23.20 0.52
N PRO A 175 20.87 24.04 1.29
CA PRO A 175 20.42 25.41 1.53
C PRO A 175 20.25 26.09 0.17
N GLN A 176 19.05 26.61 -0.10
CA GLN A 176 18.81 27.44 -1.28
C GLN A 176 19.82 28.59 -1.24
N ALA A 177 20.75 28.60 -2.21
CA ALA A 177 21.69 29.69 -2.40
C ALA A 177 20.99 30.96 -2.89
#